data_AF-F0YCZ3-F1
#
_entry.id   AF-F0YCZ3-F1
#
_cell.length_a   1.000
_cell.length_b   1.000
_cell.length_c   1.000
_cell.angle_alpha   90.00
_cell.angle_beta   90.00
_cell.angle_gamma   90.00
#
_symmetry.space_group_name_H-M   'P 1'
#
loop_
_entity.id
_entity.type
_entity.pdbx_description
1 polymer ?
#
loop_
_entity_poly.entity_id
_entity_poly.type
_entity_poly.pdbx_seq_one_letter_code
_entity_poly.pdbx_strand_id
1 'polypeptide(L)'
;LGGVLGTPFVVAATKTWYGDGTLNLPSWTPPKGIFAPVWTTLYATIGFAAYKAAAANALPKLAVAHYVGNLLWAPLFFKLKQFKAALGLNVALVASLVAVLPAFGAVGAKALLLPYLAWLVFATVLNAEIVRLNPK
;
A
#
# COMPACT_ATOMS: atom_id res chain seq x y z
N LEU A 1 -12.81 -3.68 3.20
CA LEU A 1 -12.06 -4.94 3.40
C LEU A 1 -10.59 -4.70 3.71
N GLY A 2 -9.82 -4.01 2.85
CA GLY A 2 -8.38 -3.89 3.06
C GLY A 2 -7.90 -3.18 4.33
N GLY A 3 -8.58 -2.11 4.75
CA GLY A 3 -8.30 -1.46 6.03
C GLY A 3 -8.43 -2.43 7.21
N VAL A 4 -9.45 -3.29 7.19
CA VAL A 4 -9.74 -4.23 8.29
C VAL A 4 -8.72 -5.37 8.35
N LEU A 5 -8.27 -5.89 7.20
CA LEU A 5 -7.36 -7.04 7.17
C LEU A 5 -5.92 -6.69 7.57
N GLY A 6 -5.45 -5.48 7.23
CA GLY A 6 -4.11 -5.02 7.61
C GLY A 6 -4.01 -4.48 9.03
N THR A 7 -5.07 -3.85 9.54
CA THR A 7 -5.06 -3.11 10.82
C THR A 7 -4.55 -3.92 12.02
N PRO A 8 -4.93 -5.20 12.23
CA PRO A 8 -4.44 -5.97 13.37
C PRO A 8 -2.91 -6.10 13.39
N PHE A 9 -2.28 -6.32 12.22
CA PHE A 9 -0.83 -6.45 12.13
C PHE A 9 -0.13 -5.11 12.39
N VAL A 10 -0.66 -4.01 11.85
CA VAL A 10 -0.11 -2.66 12.05
C VAL A 10 -0.23 -2.25 13.52
N VAL A 11 -1.38 -2.46 14.15
CA VAL A 11 -1.61 -2.10 15.56
C VAL A 11 -0.72 -2.93 16.49
N ALA A 12 -0.59 -4.24 16.25
CA ALA A 12 0.28 -5.10 17.05
C ALA A 12 1.75 -4.67 16.94
N ALA A 13 2.24 -4.39 15.73
CA ALA A 13 3.62 -3.96 15.53
C ALA A 13 3.91 -2.57 16.12
N THR A 14 2.99 -1.61 15.97
CA THR A 14 3.17 -0.24 16.48
C THR A 14 3.19 -0.13 18.00
N LYS A 15 2.61 -1.12 18.71
CA LYS A 15 2.67 -1.28 20.17
C LYS A 15 3.87 -2.08 20.67
N THR A 16 4.59 -2.75 19.78
CA THR A 16 5.74 -3.61 20.12
C THR A 16 6.99 -3.02 19.48
N TRP A 17 7.55 -3.67 18.47
CA TRP A 17 8.87 -3.40 17.91
C TRP A 17 8.93 -2.20 16.96
N TYR A 18 7.81 -1.80 16.33
CA TYR A 18 7.83 -0.67 15.40
C TYR A 18 7.83 0.67 16.14
N GLY A 19 7.47 0.66 17.43
CA GLY A 19 7.28 1.86 18.25
C GLY A 19 8.20 2.00 19.45
N ASP A 20 8.97 0.97 19.80
CA ASP A 20 9.82 0.91 21.00
C ASP A 20 11.23 1.49 20.81
N GLY A 21 11.55 1.97 19.61
CA GLY A 21 12.86 2.55 19.28
C GLY A 21 13.91 1.53 18.82
N THR A 22 13.55 0.25 18.67
CA THR A 22 14.47 -0.78 18.16
C THR A 22 14.66 -0.74 16.64
N LEU A 23 13.71 -0.14 15.91
CA LEU A 23 13.78 0.03 14.47
C LEU A 23 14.23 1.45 14.10
N ASN A 24 15.28 1.57 13.30
CA ASN A 24 15.69 2.87 12.77
C ASN A 24 14.72 3.33 11.68
N LEU A 25 14.04 4.46 11.91
CA LEU A 25 13.14 5.10 10.97
C LEU A 25 13.79 6.37 10.39
N PRO A 26 13.56 6.70 9.11
CA PRO A 26 14.01 7.97 8.57
C PRO A 26 13.32 9.15 9.28
N SER A 27 14.03 10.28 9.43
CA SER A 27 13.56 11.46 10.17
C SER A 27 12.29 12.09 9.60
N TRP A 28 11.96 11.82 8.34
CA TRP A 28 10.77 12.29 7.64
C TRP A 28 9.58 11.32 7.73
N THR A 29 9.67 10.24 8.51
CA THR A 29 8.56 9.29 8.70
C THR A 29 7.35 10.03 9.29
N PRO A 30 6.16 9.98 8.67
CA PRO A 30 4.98 10.64 9.19
C PRO A 30 4.57 10.12 10.58
N PRO A 31 3.88 10.94 11.37
CA PRO A 31 3.27 10.47 12.61
C PRO A 31 2.35 9.27 12.38
N LYS A 32 2.34 8.31 13.31
CA LYS A 32 1.57 7.05 13.21
C LYS A 32 0.08 7.29 12.91
N GLY A 33 -0.50 8.38 13.41
CA GLY A 33 -1.90 8.75 13.20
C GLY A 33 -2.28 9.14 11.77
N ILE A 34 -1.32 9.45 10.90
CA ILE A 34 -1.57 9.85 9.51
C ILE A 34 -1.90 8.65 8.61
N PHE A 35 -1.34 7.48 8.90
CA PHE A 35 -1.47 6.31 8.03
C PHE A 35 -2.92 5.81 7.93
N ALA A 36 -3.67 5.79 9.03
CA ALA A 36 -5.03 5.25 9.03
C ALA A 36 -6.04 6.11 8.22
N PRO A 37 -6.10 7.44 8.39
CA PRO A 37 -6.93 8.31 7.55
C PRO A 37 -6.57 8.25 6.07
N VAL A 38 -5.28 8.22 5.74
CA VAL A 38 -4.83 8.13 4.34
C VAL A 38 -5.30 6.82 3.73
N TRP A 39 -5.00 5.67 4.34
CA TRP A 39 -5.41 4.37 3.80
C TRP A 39 -6.93 4.22 3.73
N THR A 40 -7.68 4.77 4.68
CA THR A 40 -9.15 4.79 4.64
C THR A 40 -9.64 5.51 3.38
N THR A 41 -9.10 6.70 3.12
CA THR A 41 -9.44 7.50 1.95
C THR A 41 -9.05 6.77 0.65
N LEU A 42 -7.85 6.20 0.59
CA LEU A 42 -7.38 5.45 -0.56
C LEU A 42 -8.24 4.22 -0.85
N TYR A 43 -8.64 3.46 0.18
CA TYR A 43 -9.52 2.31 -0.03
C TYR A 43 -10.89 2.72 -0.55
N ALA A 44 -11.41 3.89 -0.16
CA ALA A 44 -12.65 4.42 -0.71
C ALA A 44 -12.49 4.75 -2.21
N THR A 45 -11.41 5.44 -2.61
CA THR A 45 -11.20 5.79 -4.03
C THR A 45 -10.87 4.57 -4.89
N ILE A 46 -10.09 3.61 -4.38
CA ILE A 46 -9.83 2.32 -5.04
C ILE A 46 -11.14 1.56 -5.25
N GLY A 47 -11.98 1.45 -4.21
CA GLY A 47 -13.26 0.76 -4.28
C GLY A 47 -14.20 1.40 -5.30
N PHE A 48 -14.29 2.72 -5.33
CA PHE A 48 -15.12 3.43 -6.29
C PHE A 48 -14.61 3.31 -7.73
N ALA A 49 -13.29 3.38 -7.94
CA ALA A 49 -12.69 3.13 -9.25
C ALA A 49 -12.96 1.70 -9.75
N ALA A 50 -12.82 0.71 -8.87
CA ALA A 50 -13.13 -0.70 -9.17
C ALA A 50 -14.61 -0.91 -9.49
N TYR A 51 -15.52 -0.25 -8.76
CA TYR A 51 -16.96 -0.25 -9.06
C TYR A 51 -17.24 0.28 -10.48
N LYS A 52 -16.69 1.44 -10.84
CA LYS A 52 -16.86 2.01 -12.19
C LYS A 52 -16.36 1.07 -13.28
N ALA A 53 -15.19 0.46 -13.09
CA ALA A 53 -14.62 -0.48 -14.05
C ALA A 53 -15.45 -1.77 -14.15
N ALA A 54 -15.93 -2.30 -13.02
CA ALA A 54 -16.77 -3.50 -12.99
C ALA A 54 -18.13 -3.28 -13.65
N ALA A 55 -18.79 -2.14 -13.39
CA ALA A 55 -20.06 -1.78 -14.01
C ALA A 55 -19.96 -1.66 -15.55
N ALA A 56 -18.78 -1.32 -16.06
CA ALA A 56 -18.49 -1.26 -17.50
C ALA A 56 -17.93 -2.58 -18.06
N ASN A 57 -17.90 -3.67 -17.29
CA ASN A 57 -17.24 -4.95 -17.64
C ASN A 57 -15.77 -4.78 -18.09
N ALA A 58 -15.08 -3.79 -17.53
CA ALA A 58 -13.72 -3.38 -17.91
C ALA A 58 -12.71 -3.56 -16.76
N LEU A 59 -13.07 -4.26 -15.68
CA LEU A 59 -12.16 -4.49 -14.55
C LEU A 59 -11.06 -5.51 -14.94
N PRO A 60 -9.78 -5.10 -15.02
CA PRO A 60 -8.73 -6.01 -15.45
C PRO A 60 -8.40 -7.03 -14.35
N LYS A 61 -8.14 -8.29 -14.73
CA LYS A 61 -7.72 -9.36 -13.79
C LYS A 61 -6.51 -8.95 -12.94
N LEU A 62 -5.59 -8.20 -13.55
CA LEU A 62 -4.41 -7.66 -12.87
C LEU A 62 -4.76 -6.70 -11.71
N ALA A 63 -5.88 -5.98 -11.77
CA ALA A 63 -6.31 -5.12 -10.66
C ALA A 63 -6.75 -5.94 -9.43
N VAL A 64 -7.32 -7.13 -9.64
CA VAL A 64 -7.66 -8.04 -8.54
C VAL A 64 -6.38 -8.58 -7.89
N ALA A 65 -5.42 -9.05 -8.70
CA ALA A 65 -4.12 -9.50 -8.21
C ALA A 65 -3.35 -8.38 -7.49
N HIS A 66 -3.40 -7.16 -8.02
CA HIS A 66 -2.84 -5.97 -7.39
C HIS A 66 -3.46 -5.72 -6.00
N TYR A 67 -4.79 -5.81 -5.89
CA TYR A 67 -5.48 -5.64 -4.61
C TYR A 67 -5.05 -6.70 -3.59
N VAL A 68 -4.93 -7.97 -3.99
CA VAL A 68 -4.41 -9.03 -3.12
C VAL A 68 -2.98 -8.73 -2.66
N GLY A 69 -2.11 -8.30 -3.57
CA GLY A 69 -0.76 -7.86 -3.23
C GLY A 69 -0.73 -6.72 -2.21
N ASN A 70 -1.64 -5.74 -2.34
CA ASN A 70 -1.77 -4.64 -1.39
C ASN A 70 -2.14 -5.13 0.01
N LEU A 71 -3.03 -6.13 0.12
CA LEU A 71 -3.40 -6.74 1.40
C LEU A 71 -2.26 -7.54 2.04
N LEU A 72 -1.43 -8.19 1.21
CA LEU A 72 -0.30 -9.00 1.67
C LEU A 72 0.87 -8.16 2.19
N TRP A 73 0.95 -6.89 1.82
CA TRP A 73 2.06 -6.03 2.24
C TRP A 73 2.11 -5.84 3.76
N ALA A 74 0.98 -5.57 4.41
CA ALA A 74 0.93 -5.34 5.85
C ALA A 74 1.42 -6.54 6.68
N PRO A 75 0.97 -7.80 6.47
CA PRO A 75 1.53 -8.94 7.19
C PRO A 75 3.00 -9.21 6.83
N LEU A 76 3.40 -9.01 5.57
CA LEU A 76 4.80 -9.20 5.16
C LEU A 76 5.74 -8.23 5.89
N PHE A 77 5.35 -6.96 6.01
CA PHE A 77 6.13 -5.94 6.69
C PHE A 77 5.99 -6.03 8.22
N PHE A 78 4.76 -5.95 8.75
CA PHE A 78 4.53 -5.75 10.18
C PHE A 78 4.54 -7.03 11.01
N LYS A 79 4.13 -8.17 10.43
CA LYS A 79 4.12 -9.47 11.13
C LYS A 79 5.42 -10.23 10.91
N LEU A 80 5.84 -10.39 9.66
CA LEU A 80 7.01 -11.20 9.30
C LEU A 80 8.34 -10.43 9.35
N LYS A 81 8.30 -9.10 9.46
CA LYS A 81 9.49 -8.22 9.47
C LYS A 81 10.41 -8.43 8.26
N GLN A 82 9.86 -8.87 7.12
CA GLN A 82 10.64 -9.14 5.91
C GLN A 82 10.75 -7.88 5.05
N PHE A 83 11.53 -6.89 5.50
CA PHE A 83 11.58 -5.55 4.88
C PHE A 83 12.00 -5.55 3.41
N LYS A 84 12.96 -6.41 3.02
CA LYS A 84 13.41 -6.54 1.62
C LYS A 84 12.32 -7.14 0.72
N ALA A 85 11.61 -8.15 1.21
CA ALA A 85 10.49 -8.74 0.48
C ALA A 85 9.32 -7.75 0.35
N ALA A 86 9.01 -7.02 1.42
CA ALA A 86 8.02 -5.95 1.42
C ALA A 86 8.38 -4.82 0.45
N LEU A 87 9.66 -4.48 0.32
CA LEU A 87 10.15 -3.52 -0.68
C LEU A 87 9.95 -4.04 -2.11
N GLY A 88 10.30 -5.30 -2.38
CA GLY A 88 10.05 -5.92 -3.68
C GLY A 88 8.56 -5.93 -4.04
N LEU A 89 7.69 -6.23 -3.07
CA LEU A 89 6.25 -6.16 -3.24
C LEU A 89 5.75 -4.73 -3.50
N ASN A 90 6.31 -3.72 -2.84
CA ASN A 90 6.01 -2.30 -3.11
C ASN A 90 6.33 -1.91 -4.55
N VAL A 91 7.51 -2.28 -5.06
CA VAL A 91 7.90 -2.05 -6.46
C VAL A 91 6.94 -2.75 -7.41
N ALA A 92 6.57 -4.01 -7.13
CA ALA A 92 5.59 -4.75 -7.92
C ALA A 92 4.19 -4.10 -7.88
N LEU A 93 3.79 -3.53 -6.74
CA LEU A 93 2.52 -2.80 -6.60
C LEU A 93 2.52 -1.51 -7.43
N VAL A 94 3.61 -0.73 -7.41
CA VAL A 94 3.75 0.45 -8.27
C VAL A 94 3.63 0.05 -9.75
N ALA A 95 4.40 -0.96 -10.18
CA ALA A 95 4.41 -1.41 -11.57
C ALA A 95 3.03 -1.94 -12.02
N SER A 96 2.40 -2.78 -11.21
CA SER A 96 1.07 -3.32 -11.51
C SER A 96 -0.02 -2.26 -11.52
N LEU A 97 0.05 -1.26 -10.63
CA LEU A 97 -0.89 -0.13 -10.66
C LEU A 97 -0.74 0.66 -11.97
N VAL A 98 0.49 1.03 -12.33
CA VAL A 98 0.78 1.74 -13.59
C VAL A 98 0.25 0.96 -14.80
N ALA A 99 0.43 -0.36 -14.82
CA ALA A 99 -0.06 -1.22 -15.89
C ALA A 99 -1.59 -1.24 -16.02
N VAL A 100 -2.35 -1.11 -14.92
CA VAL A 100 -3.83 -1.11 -14.97
C VAL A 100 -4.45 0.27 -15.13
N LEU A 101 -3.71 1.37 -14.90
CA LEU A 101 -4.22 2.74 -15.01
C LEU A 101 -4.93 3.06 -16.34
N PRO A 102 -4.48 2.57 -17.53
CA PRO A 102 -5.18 2.81 -18.78
C PRO A 102 -6.61 2.25 -18.80
N ALA A 103 -6.82 1.05 -18.24
CA ALA A 103 -8.16 0.43 -18.16
C ALA A 103 -9.11 1.28 -17.28
N PHE A 104 -8.60 1.82 -16.18
CA PHE A 104 -9.36 2.77 -15.36
C PHE A 104 -9.54 4.14 -16.04
N GLY A 105 -8.66 4.50 -16.98
CA GLY A 105 -8.79 5.69 -17.82
C GLY A 105 -9.99 5.61 -18.77
N ALA A 106 -10.21 4.44 -19.38
CA ALA A 106 -11.32 4.19 -20.29
C ALA A 106 -12.71 4.40 -19.65
N VAL A 107 -12.81 4.27 -18.33
CA VAL A 107 -14.05 4.49 -17.56
C VAL A 107 -14.04 5.80 -16.76
N GLY A 108 -13.10 6.70 -17.02
CA GLY A 108 -12.96 7.98 -16.32
C GLY A 108 -12.71 7.83 -14.82
N ALA A 109 -11.97 6.80 -14.40
CA ALA A 109 -11.64 6.51 -13.01
C ALA A 109 -10.14 6.63 -12.69
N LYS A 110 -9.27 6.83 -13.70
CA LYS A 110 -7.81 6.95 -13.53
C LYS A 110 -7.40 8.00 -12.48
N ALA A 111 -8.05 9.16 -12.46
CA ALA A 111 -7.73 10.25 -11.54
C ALA A 111 -7.91 9.85 -10.06
N LEU A 112 -8.88 8.96 -9.76
CA LEU A 112 -9.14 8.45 -8.41
C LEU A 112 -8.00 7.59 -7.86
N LEU A 113 -7.18 7.03 -8.75
CA LEU A 113 -6.06 6.16 -8.42
C LEU A 113 -4.71 6.90 -8.39
N LEU A 114 -4.64 8.16 -8.82
CA LEU A 114 -3.39 8.94 -8.77
C LEU A 114 -2.92 9.21 -7.33
N PRO A 115 -3.79 9.57 -6.36
CA PRO A 115 -3.37 9.68 -4.96
C PRO A 115 -2.85 8.35 -4.40
N TYR A 116 -3.44 7.23 -4.85
CA TYR A 116 -2.97 5.90 -4.45
C TYR A 116 -1.59 5.58 -5.03
N LEU A 117 -1.34 5.89 -6.31
CA LEU A 117 -0.02 5.73 -6.92
C LEU A 117 1.04 6.56 -6.19
N ALA A 118 0.74 7.84 -5.89
CA ALA A 118 1.65 8.71 -5.16
C ALA A 118 1.98 8.12 -3.77
N TRP A 119 0.98 7.58 -3.07
CA TRP A 119 1.17 6.93 -1.78
C TRP A 119 2.00 5.64 -1.87
N LEU A 120 1.81 4.82 -2.91
CA LEU A 120 2.65 3.63 -3.13
C LEU A 120 4.12 3.99 -3.39
N VAL A 121 4.38 5.04 -4.18
CA VAL A 121 5.74 5.53 -4.42
C VAL A 121 6.36 6.01 -3.12
N PHE A 122 5.63 6.82 -2.34
CA PHE A 122 6.05 7.25 -1.00
C PHE A 122 6.37 6.05 -0.08
N ALA A 123 5.47 5.07 -0.01
CA ALA A 123 5.65 3.87 0.81
C ALA A 123 6.84 3.02 0.34
N THR A 124 7.12 3.00 -0.97
CA THR A 124 8.29 2.33 -1.55
C THR A 124 9.58 2.99 -1.08
N VAL A 125 9.66 4.33 -1.16
CA VAL A 125 10.83 5.10 -0.68
C VAL A 125 11.00 4.92 0.82
N LEU A 126 9.92 4.96 1.60
CA LEU A 126 9.97 4.74 3.05
C LEU A 126 10.49 3.34 3.39
N ASN A 127 9.99 2.30 2.72
CA ASN A 127 10.47 0.94 2.93
C ASN A 127 11.95 0.79 2.49
N ALA A 128 12.37 1.45 1.41
CA ALA A 128 13.76 1.43 0.96
C ALA A 128 14.71 2.05 1.99
N GLU A 129 14.34 3.20 2.57
CA GLU A 129 15.12 3.81 3.65
C GLU A 129 15.14 2.91 4.90
N ILE A 130 14.03 2.27 5.25
CA ILE A 130 14.01 1.31 6.38
C ILE A 130 14.97 0.15 6.12
N VAL A 131 15.02 -0.40 4.90
CA VAL A 131 15.99 -1.45 4.54
C VAL A 131 17.43 -0.91 4.63
N ARG A 132 17.68 0.32 4.19
CA ARG A 132 19.00 0.95 4.21
C ARG A 132 19.50 1.20 5.64
N LEU A 133 18.61 1.68 6.52
CA LEU A 133 18.92 1.98 7.92
C LEU A 133 18.97 0.74 8.82
N ASN A 134 18.44 -0.39 8.34
CA ASN A 134 18.38 -1.66 9.07
C ASN A 134 18.88 -2.82 8.17
N PRO A 135 20.20 -2.89 7.88
CA PRO A 135 20.76 -3.88 6.94
C PRO A 135 20.87 -5.31 7.50
N LYS A 136 20.65 -5.49 8.81
CA LYS A 136 20.73 -6.77 9.53
C LYS A 136 19.37 -7.45 9.58
#